data_AF-A0A6G0MIB8-F1
#
_entry.id   AF-A0A6G0MIB8-F1
#
_cell.length_a   1.000
_cell.length_b   1.000
_cell.length_c   1.000
_cell.angle_alpha   90.00
_cell.angle_beta   90.00
_cell.angle_gamma   90.00
#
_symmetry.space_group_name_H-M   'P 1'
#
loop_
_entity.id
_entity.type
_entity.pdbx_description
1 polymer ?
#
loop_
_entity_poly.entity_id
_entity_poly.type
_entity_poly.pdbx_seq_one_letter_code
_entity_poly.pdbx_strand_id
1 'polypeptide(L)'
;MVRRSNMQEGEREEAGRGSASRASRRVQGLPPEETKSLDEVKREARKANSAKRKAAEEKKKLAAAEEQMSSELDVQDAHQVLLDNSRDEDLPNDAVSVIAGDE
;
A
#
# COMPACT_ATOMS: atom_id res chain seq x y z
N MET A 1 -40.68 -2.24 5.44
CA MET A 1 -39.75 -1.83 4.36
C MET A 1 -39.28 -0.41 4.62
N VAL A 2 -38.05 -0.24 5.10
CA VAL A 2 -37.46 1.09 5.31
C VAL A 2 -36.82 1.52 3.99
N ARG A 3 -37.35 2.58 3.36
CA ARG A 3 -36.75 3.18 2.17
C ARG A 3 -35.58 4.05 2.61
N ARG A 4 -34.35 3.64 2.29
CA ARG A 4 -33.15 4.45 2.52
C ARG A 4 -32.99 5.40 1.32
N SER A 5 -33.36 6.66 1.50
CA SER A 5 -33.09 7.72 0.52
C SER A 5 -31.65 8.18 0.68
N ASN A 6 -30.78 7.81 -0.24
CA ASN A 6 -29.45 8.41 -0.39
C ASN A 6 -29.62 9.74 -1.12
N MET A 7 -29.54 10.86 -0.39
CA MET A 7 -29.51 12.22 -0.94
C MET A 7 -28.13 12.85 -0.69
N GLN A 8 -27.07 12.15 -1.06
CA GLN A 8 -25.71 12.68 -0.95
C GLN A 8 -25.10 12.75 -2.34
N GLU A 9 -24.34 13.82 -2.58
CA GLU A 9 -23.76 14.25 -3.86
C GLU A 9 -24.62 15.24 -4.66
N GLY A 10 -24.91 16.37 -4.01
CA GLY A 10 -25.29 17.61 -4.66
C GLY A 10 -24.67 18.85 -4.02
N GLU A 11 -23.62 18.70 -3.22
CA GLU A 11 -22.95 19.81 -2.53
C GLU A 11 -21.87 20.40 -3.44
N ARG A 12 -22.26 20.91 -4.61
CA ARG A 12 -21.39 21.86 -5.32
C ARG A 12 -21.62 23.20 -4.63
N GLU A 13 -20.61 23.60 -3.87
CA GLU A 13 -20.53 24.84 -3.10
C GLU A 13 -20.87 26.05 -4.00
N GLU A 14 -22.14 26.46 -4.04
CA GLU A 14 -22.56 27.67 -4.74
C GLU A 14 -22.52 28.84 -3.77
N ALA A 15 -21.32 29.11 -3.25
CA ALA A 15 -20.99 30.33 -2.55
C ALA A 15 -20.98 31.49 -3.56
N GLY A 16 -22.17 32.00 -3.90
CA GLY A 16 -22.28 33.12 -4.85
C GLY A 16 -23.57 33.19 -5.66
N ARG A 17 -24.71 32.64 -5.17
CA ARG A 17 -26.03 32.84 -5.77
C ARG A 17 -26.52 34.29 -5.56
N GLY A 18 -25.82 35.26 -6.14
CA GLY A 18 -26.33 36.61 -6.30
C GLY A 18 -27.63 36.59 -7.12
N SER A 19 -28.48 37.59 -6.91
CA SER A 19 -29.81 37.78 -7.52
C SER A 19 -29.83 37.90 -9.05
N ALA A 20 -28.76 37.49 -9.74
CA ALA A 20 -28.70 37.40 -11.19
C ALA A 20 -29.78 36.45 -11.70
N SER A 21 -30.49 36.86 -12.74
CA SER A 21 -31.55 36.07 -13.37
C SER A 21 -31.02 34.68 -13.72
N ARG A 22 -31.56 33.64 -13.08
CA ARG A 22 -31.19 32.23 -13.26
C ARG A 22 -31.77 31.65 -14.56
N ALA A 23 -31.87 32.45 -15.60
CA ALA A 23 -32.34 31.98 -16.90
C ALA A 23 -31.29 31.03 -17.49
N SER A 24 -31.73 29.87 -17.99
CA SER A 24 -30.83 28.88 -18.61
C SER A 24 -30.09 29.50 -19.82
N ARG A 25 -28.85 29.08 -20.06
CA ARG A 25 -28.08 29.45 -21.27
C ARG A 25 -28.88 29.27 -22.56
N ARG A 26 -29.69 28.21 -22.63
CA ARG A 26 -30.58 27.92 -23.77
C ARG A 26 -31.64 29.01 -23.96
N VAL A 27 -32.21 29.52 -22.88
CA VAL A 27 -33.21 30.60 -22.90
C VAL A 27 -32.56 31.94 -23.27
N GLN A 28 -31.30 32.13 -22.86
CA GLN A 28 -30.52 33.33 -23.21
C GLN A 28 -29.91 33.29 -24.62
N GLY A 29 -30.09 32.20 -25.38
CA GLY A 29 -29.48 32.03 -26.71
C GLY A 29 -27.95 31.92 -26.69
N LEU A 30 -27.37 31.62 -25.52
CA LEU A 30 -25.92 31.51 -25.36
C LEU A 30 -25.41 30.19 -25.96
N PRO A 31 -24.17 30.17 -26.50
CA PRO A 31 -23.58 28.96 -27.02
C PRO A 31 -23.43 27.89 -25.93
N PRO A 32 -23.36 26.60 -26.31
CA PRO A 32 -23.09 25.51 -25.38
C PRO A 32 -21.81 25.74 -24.58
N GLU A 33 -21.71 25.06 -23.43
CA GLU A 33 -20.47 25.08 -22.66
C GLU A 33 -19.36 24.36 -23.41
N GLU A 34 -18.18 24.94 -23.39
CA GLU A 34 -16.99 24.30 -23.94
C GLU A 34 -16.53 23.21 -22.98
N THR A 35 -16.57 21.96 -23.45
CA THR A 35 -16.11 20.79 -22.70
C THR A 35 -14.98 20.11 -23.43
N LYS A 36 -14.06 19.48 -22.67
CA LYS A 36 -13.03 18.59 -23.20
C LYS A 36 -13.65 17.53 -24.11
N SER A 37 -12.88 17.06 -25.11
CA SER A 37 -13.32 15.97 -25.97
C SER A 37 -13.41 14.64 -25.19
N LEU A 38 -14.28 13.74 -25.66
CA LEU A 38 -14.42 12.41 -25.04
C LEU A 38 -13.11 11.63 -25.03
N ASP A 39 -12.30 11.76 -26.07
CA ASP A 39 -11.02 11.05 -26.18
C ASP A 39 -10.00 11.57 -25.18
N GLU A 40 -10.00 12.87 -24.93
CA GLU A 40 -9.16 13.47 -23.90
C GLU A 40 -9.54 12.99 -22.51
N VAL A 41 -10.84 12.99 -22.20
CA VAL A 41 -11.36 12.48 -20.92
C VAL A 41 -10.97 11.01 -20.72
N LYS A 42 -11.12 10.17 -21.76
CA LYS A 42 -10.74 8.75 -21.70
C LYS A 42 -9.25 8.57 -21.47
N ARG A 43 -8.40 9.37 -22.12
CA ARG A 43 -6.94 9.33 -21.94
C ARG A 43 -6.54 9.72 -20.52
N GLU A 44 -7.11 10.80 -20.01
CA GLU A 44 -6.88 11.28 -18.64
C GLU A 44 -7.30 10.22 -17.60
N ALA A 45 -8.49 9.63 -17.76
CA ALA A 45 -8.98 8.56 -16.89
C ALA A 45 -8.05 7.33 -16.89
N ARG A 46 -7.58 6.90 -18.06
CA ARG A 46 -6.62 5.78 -18.16
C ARG A 46 -5.31 6.10 -17.44
N LYS A 47 -4.76 7.30 -17.65
CA LYS A 47 -3.51 7.75 -16.99
C LYS A 47 -3.67 7.76 -15.47
N ALA A 48 -4.77 8.33 -14.97
CA ALA A 48 -5.05 8.36 -13.54
C ALA A 48 -5.19 6.96 -12.94
N ASN A 49 -5.89 6.05 -13.62
CA ASN A 49 -6.05 4.67 -13.14
C ASN A 49 -4.73 3.89 -13.15
N SER A 50 -3.88 4.11 -14.16
CA SER A 50 -2.52 3.54 -14.17
C SER A 50 -1.70 4.02 -12.98
N ALA A 51 -1.73 5.33 -12.69
CA ALA A 51 -1.04 5.90 -11.53
C ALA A 51 -1.56 5.30 -10.21
N LYS A 52 -2.88 5.19 -10.04
CA LYS A 52 -3.50 4.53 -8.87
C LYS A 52 -3.04 3.09 -8.72
N ARG A 53 -2.96 2.32 -9.81
CA ARG A 53 -2.49 0.93 -9.79
C ARG A 53 -1.02 0.84 -9.36
N LYS A 54 -0.15 1.69 -9.92
CA LYS A 54 1.27 1.73 -9.54
C LYS A 54 1.45 2.07 -8.05
N ALA A 55 0.74 3.09 -7.57
CA ALA A 55 0.77 3.47 -6.16
C ALA A 55 0.27 2.33 -5.24
N ALA A 56 -0.77 1.60 -5.64
CA ALA A 56 -1.25 0.45 -4.89
C ALA A 56 -0.24 -0.71 -4.89
N GLU A 57 0.47 -0.94 -6.01
CA GLU A 57 1.51 -1.96 -6.10
C GLU A 57 2.71 -1.64 -5.20
N GLU A 58 3.17 -0.39 -5.17
CA GLU A 58 4.26 0.02 -4.26
C GLU A 58 3.87 -0.16 -2.79
N LYS A 59 2.65 0.21 -2.41
CA LYS A 59 2.14 -0.04 -1.05
C LYS A 59 2.12 -1.53 -0.69
N LYS A 60 1.74 -2.39 -1.63
CA LYS A 60 1.79 -3.85 -1.42
C LYS A 60 3.23 -4.35 -1.25
N LYS A 61 4.18 -3.83 -2.01
CA LYS A 61 5.60 -4.20 -1.88
C LYS A 61 6.18 -3.77 -0.53
N LEU A 62 5.84 -2.57 -0.08
CA LEU A 62 6.24 -2.10 1.25
C LEU A 62 5.63 -2.95 2.36
N ALA A 63 4.33 -3.24 2.28
CA ALA A 63 3.66 -4.12 3.25
C ALA A 63 4.26 -5.53 3.27
N ALA A 64 4.58 -6.10 2.11
CA ALA A 64 5.24 -7.41 2.03
C ALA A 64 6.65 -7.39 2.62
N ALA A 65 7.42 -6.33 2.41
CA ALA A 65 8.75 -6.18 3.02
C ALA A 65 8.66 -6.04 4.54
N GLU A 66 7.68 -5.27 5.04
CA GLU A 66 7.42 -5.13 6.47
C GLU A 66 6.99 -6.46 7.12
N GLU A 67 6.13 -7.23 6.44
CA GLU A 67 5.73 -8.57 6.88
C GLU A 67 6.94 -9.52 6.92
N GLN A 68 7.81 -9.50 5.90
CA GLN A 68 9.04 -10.29 5.90
C GLN A 68 9.97 -9.92 7.06
N MET A 69 10.21 -8.62 7.28
CA MET A 69 11.01 -8.17 8.43
C MET A 69 10.39 -8.59 9.77
N SER A 70 9.07 -8.47 9.91
CA SER A 70 8.36 -8.91 11.11
C SER A 70 8.51 -10.42 11.33
N SER A 71 8.43 -11.23 10.27
CA SER A 71 8.62 -12.68 10.37
C SER A 71 10.06 -13.08 10.68
N GLU A 72 11.05 -12.39 10.14
CA GLU A 72 12.47 -12.63 10.43
C GLU A 72 12.81 -12.28 11.88
N LEU A 73 12.22 -11.20 12.42
CA LEU A 73 12.38 -10.86 13.83
C LEU A 73 11.76 -11.91 14.77
N ASP A 74 10.59 -12.47 14.42
CA ASP A 74 9.96 -13.55 15.17
C ASP A 74 10.85 -14.81 15.22
N VAL A 75 11.52 -15.13 14.11
CA VAL A 75 12.49 -16.24 14.04
C VAL A 75 13.71 -15.96 14.93
N GLN A 76 14.28 -14.75 14.88
CA GLN A 76 15.44 -14.41 15.70
C GLN A 76 15.13 -14.40 17.20
N ASP A 77 13.95 -13.95 17.60
CA ASP A 77 13.54 -13.95 19.01
C ASP A 77 13.42 -15.37 19.58
N ALA A 78 12.86 -16.30 18.81
CA ALA A 78 12.73 -17.71 19.22
C ALA A 78 14.08 -18.42 19.47
N HIS A 79 15.18 -17.86 18.96
CA HIS A 79 16.54 -18.39 19.14
C HIS A 79 17.31 -17.74 20.31
N GLN A 80 16.71 -16.80 21.06
CA GLN A 80 17.33 -16.27 22.28
C GLN A 80 17.20 -17.25 23.45
N VAL A 81 18.01 -18.31 23.43
CA VAL A 81 18.32 -19.09 24.62
C VAL A 81 19.36 -18.29 25.43
N LEU A 82 18.91 -17.60 26.49
CA LEU A 82 19.81 -17.21 27.57
C LEU A 82 20.34 -18.50 28.23
N LEU A 83 21.48 -18.98 27.75
CA LEU A 83 22.28 -20.01 28.44
C LEU A 83 22.90 -19.36 29.68
N ASP A 84 22.09 -19.08 30.69
CA ASP A 84 22.57 -18.63 31.99
C ASP A 84 22.91 -19.86 32.85
N ASN A 85 24.21 -19.99 33.16
CA ASN A 85 24.84 -20.81 34.20
C ASN A 85 24.72 -22.34 34.15
N SER A 86 25.76 -22.98 33.59
CA SER A 86 26.62 -23.86 34.41
C SER A 86 28.05 -23.83 33.88
N ARG A 87 28.91 -23.18 34.66
CA ARG A 87 30.35 -23.40 34.69
C ARG A 87 30.60 -24.87 35.10
N ASP A 88 31.80 -25.37 34.79
CA ASP A 88 32.38 -26.63 35.31
C ASP A 88 31.89 -27.85 34.49
N GLU A 89 32.68 -28.66 33.77
CA GLU A 89 34.00 -29.27 33.96
C GLU A 89 34.43 -29.84 32.56
N ASP A 90 35.60 -29.57 31.99
CA ASP A 90 36.84 -30.37 32.06
C ASP A 90 37.19 -31.24 30.82
N LEU A 91 38.41 -30.96 30.34
CA LEU A 91 39.37 -31.75 29.56
C LEU A 91 39.16 -32.02 28.05
N PRO A 92 40.12 -31.59 27.19
CA PRO A 92 40.30 -32.16 25.86
C PRO A 92 40.95 -33.55 25.98
N ASN A 93 40.29 -34.56 25.43
CA ASN A 93 40.82 -35.92 25.38
C ASN A 93 41.96 -35.98 24.36
N ASP A 94 43.19 -35.86 24.87
CA ASP A 94 44.44 -36.26 24.23
C ASP A 94 44.62 -37.79 24.36
N ALA A 95 45.41 -38.38 23.46
CA ALA A 95 45.65 -39.80 23.15
C ALA A 95 44.69 -40.39 22.09
N VAL A 96 45.13 -40.83 20.91
CA VAL A 96 46.27 -41.75 20.68
C VAL A 96 46.98 -41.44 19.35
N SER A 97 48.30 -41.30 19.43
CA SER A 97 49.25 -41.24 18.32
C SER A 97 49.33 -42.53 17.49
N VAL A 98 49.55 -42.37 16.18
CA VAL A 98 50.49 -43.12 15.30
C VAL A 98 50.44 -44.65 15.36
N ILE A 99 50.09 -45.30 14.24
CA ILE A 99 50.96 -46.31 13.56
C ILE A 99 50.67 -46.25 12.05
N ALA A 100 51.75 -46.13 11.27
CA ALA A 100 51.82 -46.16 9.82
C ALA A 100 51.69 -47.59 9.25
N GLY A 101 51.36 -47.70 7.96
CA GLY A 101 51.43 -48.96 7.22
C GLY A 101 50.98 -48.80 5.78
N ASP A 102 51.82 -48.16 4.97
CA ASP A 102 51.77 -48.16 3.51
C ASP A 102 52.56 -49.39 3.03
N GLU A 103 51.89 -50.35 2.38
CA GLU A 103 52.43 -51.25 1.34
C GLU A 103 51.29 -51.82 0.48
#